data_AF-A0A8S2XIZ0-F1
#
_entry.id   AF-A0A8S2XIZ0-F1
#
_cell.length_a   1.000
_cell.length_b   1.000
_cell.length_c   1.000
_cell.angle_alpha   90.00
_cell.angle_beta   90.00
_cell.angle_gamma   90.00
#
_symmetry.space_group_name_H-M   'P 1'
#
loop_
_entity.id
_entity.type
_entity.pdbx_description
1 polymer ?
#
loop_
_entity_poly.entity_id
_entity_poly.type
_entity_poly.pdbx_seq_one_letter_code
_entity_poly.pdbx_strand_id
1 'polypeptide(L)' 'QQLFIELVLKQEQEEYERENITWQHIDYFNNKIICDLIEQSRTGIIAHLDEACIAVGNITDEM' A
#
# COMPACT_ATOMS: atom_id res chain seq x y z
N GLN A 1 -3.64 -0.51 -7.60
CA GLN A 1 -2.41 0.09 -8.17
C GLN A 1 -1.14 -0.60 -7.66
N GLN A 2 -1.01 -0.91 -6.36
CA GLN A 2 0.15 -1.65 -5.82
C GLN A 2 0.45 -2.96 -6.57
N LEU A 3 -0.60 -3.71 -6.94
CA LEU A 3 -0.48 -4.94 -7.71
C LEU A 3 0.21 -4.75 -9.07
N PHE A 4 0.04 -3.60 -9.72
CA PHE A 4 0.68 -3.30 -11.01
C PHE A 4 2.19 -3.06 -10.83
N ILE A 5 2.57 -2.32 -9.80
CA ILE A 5 3.98 -2.07 -9.46
C ILE A 5 4.67 -3.40 -9.14
N GLU A 6 4.03 -4.24 -8.33
CA GLU A 6 4.63 -5.51 -7.88
C GLU A 6 4.69 -6.56 -8.99
N LEU A 7 3.68 -6.67 -9.85
CA LEU A 7 3.69 -7.67 -10.92
C LEU A 7 4.50 -7.19 -12.12
N VAL A 8 4.24 -5.99 -12.64
CA VAL A 8 4.82 -5.57 -13.92
C VAL A 8 6.27 -5.14 -13.74
N LEU A 9 6.55 -4.28 -12.76
CA LEU A 9 7.90 -3.73 -12.61
C LEU A 9 8.90 -4.79 -12.15
N LYS A 10 8.47 -5.73 -11.30
CA LYS A 10 9.30 -6.84 -10.84
C LYS A 10 9.53 -7.88 -11.93
N GLN A 11 8.51 -8.24 -12.72
CA GLN A 11 8.67 -9.18 -13.83
C GLN A 11 9.63 -8.64 -14.89
N GLU A 12 9.53 -7.35 -15.24
CA GLU A 12 10.47 -6.72 -16.17
C GLU A 12 11.90 -6.74 -15.62
N GLN A 13 12.10 -6.44 -14.33
CA GLN A 13 13.42 -6.54 -13.69
C GLN A 13 14.02 -7.94 -13.77
N GLU A 14 13.22 -8.97 -13.46
CA GLU A 14 13.64 -10.38 -13.52
C GLU A 14 13.98 -10.83 -14.96
N GLU A 15 13.29 -10.30 -15.98
CA GLU A 15 13.58 -10.60 -17.39
C GLU A 15 14.90 -9.97 -17.84
N TYR A 16 15.15 -8.70 -17.49
CA TYR A 16 16.40 -8.02 -17.82
C TYR A 16 17.61 -8.72 -17.16
N GLU A 17 17.45 -9.18 -15.91
CA GLU A 17 18.46 -10.01 -15.23
C GLU A 17 18.70 -11.33 -15.97
N ARG A 18 17.64 -12.01 -16.44
CA ARG A 18 17.75 -13.27 -17.19
C ARG A 18 18.46 -13.09 -18.52
N GLU A 19 18.24 -11.96 -19.20
CA GLU A 19 18.85 -11.64 -20.48
C GLU A 19 20.26 -11.05 -20.36
N ASN A 20 20.81 -10.91 -19.15
CA ASN A 20 22.09 -10.22 -18.89
C ASN A 20 22.10 -8.76 -19.39
N ILE A 21 20.95 -8.12 -19.45
CA ILE A 21 20.82 -6.70 -19.81
C ILE A 21 20.95 -5.88 -18.53
N THR A 22 21.77 -4.83 -18.57
CA THR A 22 21.94 -3.93 -17.43
C THR A 22 20.63 -3.21 -17.14
N TRP A 23 19.96 -3.57 -16.04
CA TRP A 23 18.79 -2.85 -15.56
C TRP A 23 19.21 -1.51 -14.93
N GLN A 24 18.64 -0.41 -15.39
CA GLN A 24 18.72 0.86 -14.68
C GLN A 24 17.59 0.95 -13.68
N HIS A 25 17.95 1.15 -12.40
CA HIS A 25 16.95 1.34 -11.36
C HIS A 25 16.07 2.55 -11.71
N ILE A 26 14.76 2.32 -11.77
CA ILE A 26 13.77 3.38 -11.94
C ILE A 26 13.24 3.69 -10.54
N ASP A 27 13.49 4.91 -10.08
CA ASP A 27 12.90 5.40 -8.85
C ASP A 27 11.37 5.50 -9.01
N TYR A 28 10.63 4.90 -8.09
CA TYR A 28 9.18 5.03 -8.02
C TYR A 28 8.74 5.14 -6.57
N PHE A 29 7.57 5.74 -6.35
CA PHE A 29 6.97 5.81 -5.04
C PHE A 29 6.27 4.49 -4.69
N ASN A 30 6.67 3.84 -3.60
CA ASN A 30 6.07 2.60 -3.14
C ASN A 30 4.75 2.89 -2.38
N ASN A 31 3.63 2.66 -3.06
CA ASN A 31 2.29 2.86 -2.50
C ASN A 31 1.95 1.94 -1.32
N LYS A 32 2.78 0.92 -1.04
CA LYS A 32 2.59 0.03 0.10
C LYS A 32 2.45 0.79 1.42
N ILE A 33 3.18 1.90 1.59
CA ILE A 33 3.08 2.72 2.80
C ILE A 33 1.66 3.30 2.97
N ILE A 34 1.01 3.67 1.87
CA ILE A 34 -0.39 4.17 1.89
C ILE A 34 -1.35 3.01 2.15
N CYS A 35 -1.16 1.86 1.50
CA CYS A 35 -1.98 0.67 1.75
C CYS A 35 -1.89 0.25 3.22
N ASP A 36 -0.69 0.20 3.78
CA ASP A 36 -0.46 -0.18 5.17
C ASP A 36 -1.10 0.84 6.13
N LEU A 37 -1.01 2.14 5.85
CA LEU A 37 -1.70 3.19 6.63
C LEU A 37 -3.22 3.01 6.67
N ILE A 38 -3.83 2.54 5.58
CA ILE A 38 -5.29 2.40 5.49
C ILE A 38 -5.77 1.07 6.09
N GLU A 39 -5.08 -0.03 5.76
CA GLU A 39 -5.60 -1.40 5.92
C GLU A 39 -5.03 -2.15 7.14
N GLN A 40 -4.05 -1.60 7.85
CA GLN A 40 -3.43 -2.28 8.99
C GLN A 40 -4.47 -2.58 10.10
N SER A 41 -4.58 -3.84 10.49
CA SER A 41 -5.74 -4.36 11.24
C SER A 41 -5.96 -3.78 12.64
N ARG A 42 -5.03 -3.01 13.20
CA ARG A 42 -5.14 -2.42 14.55
C ARG A 42 -4.89 -0.92 14.61
N THR A 43 -4.18 -0.39 13.63
CA THR A 43 -3.68 1.00 13.62
C THR A 43 -3.98 1.70 12.31
N GLY A 44 -4.63 1.00 11.38
CA GLY A 44 -5.03 1.55 10.10
C GLY A 44 -6.26 2.43 10.25
N ILE A 45 -6.45 3.32 9.28
CA ILE A 45 -7.59 4.25 9.26
C ILE A 45 -8.92 3.49 9.35
N ILE A 46 -9.07 2.37 8.63
CA ILE A 46 -10.29 1.57 8.67
C ILE A 46 -10.51 0.95 10.06
N ALA A 47 -9.46 0.46 10.71
CA ALA A 47 -9.57 -0.11 12.05
C ALA A 47 -10.04 0.93 13.08
N HIS A 48 -9.57 2.17 12.98
CA HIS A 48 -10.04 3.27 13.82
C HIS A 48 -11.47 3.71 13.51
N LEU A 49 -11.86 3.72 12.24
CA LEU A 49 -13.25 3.98 11.82
C LEU A 49 -14.20 2.91 12.36
N ASP A 50 -13.82 1.64 12.26
CA ASP A 50 -14.60 0.51 12.78
C ASP A 50 -14.76 0.60 14.31
N GLU A 51 -13.68 0.94 15.03
CA GLU A 51 -13.72 1.18 16.48
C GLU A 51 -14.69 2.31 16.84
N ALA A 52 -14.63 3.44 16.13
CA ALA A 52 -15.53 4.58 16.34
C ALA A 52 -17.01 4.22 16.10
N CYS A 53 -17.29 3.36 15.12
CA CYS A 53 -18.66 2.89 14.82
C CYS A 53 -19.23 1.96 15.90
N ILE A 54 -18.37 1.22 16.61
CA ILE A 54 -18.78 0.23 17.62
C ILE A 54 -18.79 0.84 19.03
N ALA A 55 -17.99 1.87 19.27
CA ALA A 55 -17.85 2.50 20.57
C ALA A 55 -19.16 3.10 21.09
N VAL A 56 -19.37 3.01 22.40
CA VAL A 56 -20.58 3.51 23.06
C VAL A 56 -20.45 5.02 23.33
N GLY A 57 -21.30 5.82 22.70
CA GLY A 57 -21.34 7.28 22.86
C GLY A 57 -21.81 7.98 21.58
N ASN A 58 -22.04 9.28 21.63
CA ASN A 58 -22.22 10.09 20.41
C ASN A 58 -20.83 10.39 19.83
N ILE A 59 -20.35 9.52 18.94
CA ILE A 59 -19.15 9.77 18.15
C ILE A 59 -19.59 10.32 16.79
N THR A 60 -19.11 11.51 16.46
CA THR A 60 -19.36 12.19 15.18
C THR A 60 -18.08 12.85 14.72
N ASP A 61 -17.94 13.07 13.42
CA ASP A 61 -16.82 13.84 12.87
C ASP A 61 -16.82 15.27 13.44
N GLU A 62 -15.64 15.81 13.74
CA GLU A 62 -15.47 17.22 14.09
C GLU A 62 -15.53 18.07 12.80
N MET A 63 -16.24 19.20 12.87
CA MET A 63 -16.40 20.15 11.76
C MET A 63 -15.23 21.12 11.62
#